data_AF-A0A9N9HDR9-F1
#
_entry.id   AF-A0A9N9HDR9-F1
#
_cell.length_a   1.000
_cell.length_b   1.000
_cell.length_c   1.000
_cell.angle_alpha   90.00
_cell.angle_beta   90.00
_cell.angle_gamma   90.00
#
_symmetry.space_group_name_H-M   'P 1'
#
loop_
_entity.id
_entity.type
_entity.pdbx_description
1 polymer ?
#
loop_
_entity_poly.entity_id
_entity_poly.type
_entity_poly.pdbx_seq_one_letter_code
_entity_poly.pdbx_strand_id
1 'polypeptide(L)'
;PSNPIDMKYSKIRSILSGEESIKLHLEFLYRNNHTDLLILKNTKGALESRNSVYHSAVTFANAFMNAGTTSDEFLRQNMEWLARASNWTKFSATAALGVIQKGHLSQGLALLSQYLPRDGVSVSSYSEGGSLFALGLIHANHGVGVLDYLKNALKNTTTEVLQHGACLGLGAAGMATGND
;
A
#
# COMPACT_ATOMS: atom_id res chain seq x y z
N PRO A 1 -30.93 27.03 2.67
CA PRO A 1 -29.60 27.64 2.40
C PRO A 1 -28.67 27.42 3.61
N SER A 2 -27.61 26.62 3.43
CA SER A 2 -26.59 26.44 4.46
C SER A 2 -25.97 27.79 4.84
N ASN A 3 -25.79 28.04 6.13
CA ASN A 3 -25.24 29.29 6.64
C ASN A 3 -23.82 29.49 6.06
N PRO A 4 -23.48 30.66 5.49
CA PRO A 4 -22.14 30.93 4.93
C PRO A 4 -20.98 30.67 5.92
N ILE A 5 -21.26 30.76 7.21
CA ILE A 5 -20.31 30.46 8.28
C ILE A 5 -20.00 28.95 8.35
N ASP A 6 -21.01 28.09 8.19
CA ASP A 6 -20.85 26.63 8.22
C ASP A 6 -19.95 26.15 7.07
N MET A 7 -20.05 26.79 5.89
CA MET A 7 -19.19 26.49 4.75
C MET A 7 -17.71 26.79 5.02
N LYS A 8 -17.41 27.88 5.73
CA LYS A 8 -16.03 28.23 6.09
C LYS A 8 -15.45 27.22 7.08
N TYR A 9 -16.22 26.84 8.10
CA TYR A 9 -15.78 25.85 9.08
C TYR A 9 -15.60 24.47 8.46
N SER A 10 -16.47 24.06 7.52
CA SER A 10 -16.32 22.81 6.78
C SER A 10 -15.01 22.75 5.99
N LYS A 11 -14.65 23.83 5.27
CA LYS A 11 -13.37 23.90 4.54
C LYS A 11 -12.17 23.81 5.46
N ILE A 12 -12.18 24.55 6.58
CA ILE A 12 -11.08 24.52 7.55
C ILE A 12 -10.93 23.12 8.14
N ARG A 13 -12.04 22.46 8.52
CA ARG A 13 -12.00 21.07 9.01
C ARG A 13 -11.40 20.10 7.98
N SER A 14 -11.73 20.26 6.70
CA SER A 14 -11.19 19.43 5.61
C SER A 14 -9.68 19.62 5.40
N ILE A 15 -9.16 20.82 5.65
CA ILE A 15 -7.71 21.07 5.59
C ILE A 15 -7.03 20.47 6.82
N LEU A 16 -7.61 20.70 8.01
CA LEU A 16 -7.08 20.20 9.27
C LEU A 16 -7.16 18.68 9.43
N SER A 17 -8.05 18.00 8.70
CA SER A 17 -8.07 16.53 8.65
C SER A 17 -6.86 15.94 7.92
N GLY A 18 -6.11 16.75 7.16
CA GLY A 18 -4.94 16.32 6.40
C GLY A 18 -5.27 15.66 5.05
N GLU A 19 -6.53 15.28 4.81
CA GLU A 19 -6.94 14.61 3.56
C GLU A 19 -6.68 15.48 2.32
N GLU A 20 -7.01 16.77 2.39
CA GLU A 20 -6.77 17.69 1.26
C GLU A 20 -5.27 17.88 1.00
N SER A 21 -4.46 17.96 2.05
CA SER A 21 -3.00 18.02 1.91
C SER A 21 -2.46 16.76 1.24
N ILE A 22 -2.93 15.57 1.63
CA ILE A 22 -2.51 14.30 1.01
C ILE A 22 -2.90 14.26 -0.47
N LYS A 23 -4.14 14.63 -0.81
CA LYS A 23 -4.62 14.65 -2.21
C LYS A 23 -3.76 15.56 -3.08
N LEU A 24 -3.44 16.76 -2.60
CA LEU A 24 -2.60 17.70 -3.34
C LEU A 24 -1.17 17.18 -3.56
N HIS A 25 -0.57 16.56 -2.53
CA HIS A 25 0.75 15.95 -2.67
C HIS A 25 0.74 14.76 -3.61
N LEU A 26 -0.28 13.90 -3.53
CA LEU A 26 -0.46 12.75 -4.42
C LEU A 26 -0.56 13.21 -5.88
N GLU A 27 -1.38 14.23 -6.15
CA GLU A 27 -1.55 14.78 -7.50
C GLU A 27 -0.24 15.39 -8.02
N PHE A 28 0.51 16.09 -7.16
CA PHE A 28 1.82 16.62 -7.50
C PHE A 28 2.81 15.51 -7.88
N LEU A 29 2.91 14.46 -7.06
CA LEU A 29 3.82 13.33 -7.28
C LEU A 29 3.43 12.52 -8.52
N TYR A 30 2.14 12.31 -8.75
CA TYR A 30 1.62 11.65 -9.94
C TYR A 30 1.99 12.42 -11.21
N ARG A 31 1.76 13.73 -11.25
CA ARG A 31 2.02 14.57 -12.43
C ARG A 31 3.50 14.81 -12.70
N ASN A 32 4.33 14.86 -11.66
CA ASN A 32 5.76 15.16 -11.75
C ASN A 32 6.61 13.92 -11.48
N ASN A 33 6.11 12.73 -11.87
CA ASN A 33 6.88 11.50 -11.74
C ASN A 33 7.99 11.45 -12.81
N HIS A 34 9.24 11.59 -12.36
CA HIS A 34 10.44 11.47 -13.20
C HIS A 34 11.22 10.18 -12.92
N THR A 35 10.54 9.13 -12.49
CA THR A 35 11.17 7.83 -12.24
C THR A 35 11.73 7.23 -13.54
N ASP A 36 13.04 6.97 -13.56
CA ASP A 36 13.69 6.31 -14.69
C ASP A 36 13.57 4.78 -14.61
N LEU A 37 12.70 4.22 -15.46
CA LEU A 37 12.48 2.77 -15.55
C LEU A 37 13.69 2.02 -16.13
N LEU A 38 14.63 2.69 -16.82
CA LEU A 38 15.84 2.06 -17.34
C LEU A 38 16.74 1.59 -16.21
N ILE A 39 16.82 2.34 -15.11
CA ILE A 39 17.57 1.95 -13.90
C ILE A 39 17.00 0.64 -13.33
N LEU A 40 15.68 0.54 -13.20
CA LEU A 40 15.02 -0.67 -12.71
C LEU A 40 15.20 -1.85 -13.66
N LYS A 41 15.10 -1.62 -14.98
CA LYS A 41 15.32 -2.64 -16.00
C LYS A 41 16.75 -3.19 -15.95
N ASN A 42 17.75 -2.32 -15.85
CA ASN A 42 19.16 -2.70 -15.76
C ASN A 42 19.45 -3.45 -14.45
N THR A 43 18.91 -2.96 -13.32
CA THR A 43 19.06 -3.61 -12.01
C THR A 43 18.43 -5.01 -12.02
N LYS A 44 17.22 -5.16 -12.56
CA LYS A 44 16.58 -6.48 -12.74
C LYS A 44 17.38 -7.39 -13.66
N GLY A 45 17.95 -6.86 -14.74
CA GLY A 45 18.76 -7.63 -15.69
C GLY A 45 20.09 -8.12 -15.11
N ALA A 46 20.70 -7.33 -14.23
CA ALA A 46 21.95 -7.69 -13.55
C ALA A 46 21.76 -8.69 -12.40
N LEU A 47 20.57 -8.75 -11.81
CA LEU A 47 20.29 -9.57 -10.63
C LEU A 47 19.49 -10.84 -10.96
N GLU A 48 19.96 -11.98 -10.49
CA GLU A 48 19.29 -13.26 -10.74
C GLU A 48 17.92 -13.33 -10.03
N SER A 49 16.85 -13.48 -10.82
CA SER A 49 15.46 -13.50 -10.32
C SER A 49 15.09 -14.65 -9.37
N ARG A 50 15.90 -15.72 -9.30
CA ARG A 50 15.66 -16.87 -8.41
C ARG A 50 16.12 -16.62 -6.98
N ASN A 51 16.99 -15.64 -6.77
CA ASN A 51 17.47 -15.27 -5.45
C ASN A 51 16.46 -14.33 -4.77
N SER A 52 15.93 -14.75 -3.62
CA SER A 52 14.93 -14.00 -2.85
C SER A 52 15.43 -12.64 -2.38
N VAL A 53 16.73 -12.51 -2.06
CA VAL A 53 17.35 -11.25 -1.63
C VAL A 53 17.33 -10.25 -2.77
N TYR A 54 17.69 -10.69 -3.98
CA TYR A 54 17.71 -9.85 -5.17
C TYR A 54 16.30 -9.46 -5.62
N HIS A 55 15.34 -10.39 -5.55
CA HIS A 55 13.95 -10.09 -5.86
C HIS A 55 13.40 -9.02 -4.91
N SER A 56 13.66 -9.15 -3.61
CA SER A 56 13.28 -8.15 -2.60
C SER A 56 13.97 -6.81 -2.84
N ALA A 57 15.26 -6.81 -3.21
CA ALA A 57 16.00 -5.59 -3.52
C ALA A 57 15.39 -4.83 -4.70
N VAL A 58 15.09 -5.50 -5.82
CA VAL A 58 14.43 -4.87 -6.99
C VAL A 58 13.04 -4.40 -6.64
N THR A 59 12.30 -5.19 -5.86
CA THR A 59 10.96 -4.84 -5.36
C THR A 59 10.97 -3.54 -4.56
N PHE A 60 11.87 -3.42 -3.58
CA PHE A 60 11.99 -2.22 -2.76
C PHE A 60 12.54 -1.03 -3.53
N ALA A 61 13.50 -1.24 -4.45
CA ALA A 61 13.98 -0.19 -5.33
C ALA A 61 12.82 0.41 -6.14
N ASN A 62 11.99 -0.44 -6.75
CA ASN A 62 10.80 0.01 -7.48
C ASN A 62 9.80 0.75 -6.56
N ALA A 63 9.55 0.21 -5.37
CA ALA A 63 8.63 0.79 -4.40
C ALA A 63 9.05 2.20 -3.97
N PHE A 64 10.35 2.40 -3.67
CA PHE A 64 10.87 3.69 -3.24
C PHE A 64 10.97 4.69 -4.39
N MET A 65 11.37 4.25 -5.58
CA MET A 65 11.41 5.12 -6.76
C MET A 65 10.01 5.65 -7.12
N ASN A 66 8.97 4.82 -6.98
CA ASN A 66 7.59 5.19 -7.32
C ASN A 66 6.72 5.54 -6.09
N ALA A 67 7.31 5.83 -4.92
CA ALA A 67 6.57 6.02 -3.68
C ALA A 67 5.55 7.18 -3.78
N GLY A 68 4.27 6.89 -3.59
CA GLY A 68 3.19 7.88 -3.68
C GLY A 68 2.97 8.48 -5.07
N THR A 69 3.55 7.89 -6.12
CA THR A 69 3.34 8.33 -7.52
C THR A 69 2.19 7.59 -8.19
N THR A 70 1.66 6.56 -7.52
CA THR A 70 0.70 5.59 -8.05
C THR A 70 1.10 4.85 -9.33
N SER A 71 2.38 4.93 -9.72
CA SER A 71 2.89 4.32 -10.95
C SER A 71 3.31 2.88 -10.70
N ASP A 72 2.51 1.94 -11.21
CA ASP A 72 2.73 0.50 -11.16
C ASP A 72 3.28 -0.08 -12.48
N GLU A 73 3.72 0.79 -13.40
CA GLU A 73 4.13 0.42 -14.77
C GLU A 73 5.21 -0.65 -14.80
N PHE A 74 6.23 -0.54 -13.93
CA PHE A 74 7.28 -1.56 -13.82
C PHE A 74 6.72 -2.93 -13.46
N LEU A 75 5.74 -3.00 -12.55
CA LEU A 75 5.15 -4.27 -12.11
C LEU A 75 4.28 -4.87 -13.23
N ARG A 76 3.48 -4.05 -13.91
CA ARG A 76 2.66 -4.47 -15.06
C ARG A 76 3.51 -5.02 -16.21
N GLN A 77 4.65 -4.40 -16.49
CA GLN A 77 5.60 -4.90 -17.51
C GLN A 77 6.34 -6.17 -17.09
N ASN A 78 6.33 -6.54 -15.81
CA ASN A 78 7.14 -7.62 -15.26
C ASN A 78 6.33 -8.64 -14.45
N MET A 79 5.05 -8.86 -14.81
CA MET A 79 4.14 -9.76 -14.08
C MET A 79 4.70 -11.19 -13.92
N GLU A 80 5.33 -11.75 -14.94
CA GLU A 80 5.95 -13.08 -14.83
C GLU A 80 7.09 -13.13 -13.81
N TRP A 81 7.88 -12.05 -13.71
CA TRP A 81 8.95 -11.94 -12.71
C TRP A 81 8.36 -11.76 -11.31
N LEU A 82 7.30 -10.98 -11.18
CA LEU A 82 6.58 -10.80 -9.92
C LEU A 82 5.96 -12.12 -9.43
N ALA A 83 5.37 -12.91 -10.33
CA ALA A 83 4.74 -14.19 -10.02
C ALA A 83 5.73 -15.25 -9.48
N ARG A 84 7.03 -15.11 -9.77
CA ARG A 84 8.09 -16.01 -9.25
C ARG A 84 8.42 -15.77 -7.78
N ALA A 85 7.96 -14.67 -7.19
CA ALA A 85 8.18 -14.39 -5.77
C ALA A 85 7.55 -15.50 -4.91
N SER A 86 8.27 -15.95 -3.87
CA SER A 86 7.81 -16.97 -2.94
C SER A 86 8.03 -16.54 -1.49
N ASN A 87 7.26 -17.12 -0.57
CA ASN A 87 7.34 -16.86 0.87
C ASN A 87 7.37 -15.36 1.21
N TRP A 88 8.30 -14.92 2.06
CA TRP A 88 8.47 -13.53 2.47
C TRP A 88 8.82 -12.55 1.34
N THR A 89 9.35 -13.05 0.23
CA THR A 89 9.54 -12.23 -0.99
C THR A 89 8.19 -11.85 -1.57
N LYS A 90 7.23 -12.78 -1.62
CA LYS A 90 5.86 -12.52 -2.10
C LYS A 90 5.12 -11.55 -1.16
N PHE A 91 5.32 -11.71 0.15
CA PHE A 91 4.81 -10.76 1.14
C PHE A 91 5.35 -9.36 0.88
N SER A 92 6.67 -9.21 0.76
CA SER A 92 7.34 -7.92 0.53
C SER A 92 6.91 -7.29 -0.80
N ALA A 93 6.75 -8.10 -1.85
CA ALA A 93 6.28 -7.66 -3.16
C ALA A 93 4.83 -7.15 -3.12
N THR A 94 3.97 -7.76 -2.32
CA THR A 94 2.59 -7.27 -2.16
C THR A 94 2.55 -6.03 -1.27
N ALA A 95 3.32 -6.01 -0.17
CA ALA A 95 3.45 -4.84 0.70
C ALA A 95 3.98 -3.60 -0.02
N ALA A 96 4.92 -3.79 -0.95
CA ALA A 96 5.50 -2.73 -1.79
C ALA A 96 4.45 -1.97 -2.62
N LEU A 97 3.34 -2.61 -3.01
CA LEU A 97 2.22 -1.90 -3.66
C LEU A 97 1.68 -0.77 -2.78
N GLY A 98 1.66 -0.96 -1.45
CA GLY A 98 1.20 0.06 -0.52
C GLY A 98 2.09 1.30 -0.47
N VAL A 99 3.40 1.13 -0.74
CA VAL A 99 4.34 2.26 -0.83
C VAL A 99 4.12 3.05 -2.13
N ILE A 100 3.92 2.35 -3.24
CA ILE A 100 3.63 2.97 -4.55
C ILE A 100 2.31 3.75 -4.50
N GLN A 101 1.28 3.14 -3.89
CA GLN A 101 -0.07 3.72 -3.77
C GLN A 101 -0.24 4.61 -2.51
N LYS A 102 0.84 4.98 -1.81
CA LYS A 102 0.78 5.75 -0.55
C LYS A 102 -0.04 7.03 -0.73
N GLY A 103 -1.04 7.24 0.12
CA GLY A 103 -1.89 8.42 0.09
C GLY A 103 -3.09 8.34 -0.86
N HIS A 104 -3.26 7.23 -1.61
CA HIS A 104 -4.44 7.02 -2.47
C HIS A 104 -5.65 6.52 -1.66
N LEU A 105 -6.09 7.33 -0.69
CA LEU A 105 -7.06 6.93 0.35
C LEU A 105 -8.42 6.47 -0.21
N SER A 106 -8.91 7.07 -1.29
CA SER A 106 -10.22 6.75 -1.87
C SER A 106 -10.28 5.41 -2.59
N GLN A 107 -9.14 4.90 -3.09
CA GLN A 107 -9.10 3.68 -3.89
C GLN A 107 -8.28 2.55 -3.26
N GLY A 108 -7.68 2.76 -2.08
CA GLY A 108 -6.77 1.78 -1.43
C GLY A 108 -7.34 0.36 -1.35
N LEU A 109 -8.58 0.21 -0.88
CA LEU A 109 -9.27 -1.08 -0.82
C LEU A 109 -9.54 -1.68 -2.21
N ALA A 110 -9.98 -0.87 -3.17
CA ALA A 110 -10.29 -1.33 -4.53
C ALA A 110 -9.04 -1.85 -5.25
N LEU A 111 -7.92 -1.13 -5.13
CA LEU A 111 -6.62 -1.47 -5.71
C LEU A 111 -6.07 -2.80 -5.17
N LEU A 112 -6.25 -3.05 -3.88
CA LEU A 112 -5.76 -4.26 -3.22
C LEU A 112 -6.77 -5.39 -3.19
N SER A 113 -8.00 -5.18 -3.69
CA SER A 113 -9.11 -6.11 -3.56
C SER A 113 -8.78 -7.53 -4.02
N GLN A 114 -7.95 -7.69 -5.05
CA GLN A 114 -7.53 -8.99 -5.60
C GLN A 114 -6.49 -9.73 -4.73
N TYR A 115 -5.80 -9.01 -3.85
CA TYR A 115 -4.78 -9.56 -2.95
C TYR A 115 -5.26 -9.66 -1.50
N LEU A 116 -6.39 -9.04 -1.16
CA LEU A 116 -6.97 -9.11 0.18
C LEU A 116 -7.55 -10.51 0.46
N PRO A 117 -7.54 -10.98 1.72
CA PRO A 117 -8.19 -12.24 2.10
C PRO A 117 -9.67 -12.24 1.69
N ARG A 118 -10.10 -13.31 1.01
CA ARG A 118 -11.51 -13.54 0.63
C ARG A 118 -11.95 -14.93 1.08
N ASP A 119 -13.19 -15.05 1.50
CA ASP A 119 -13.76 -16.33 1.90
C ASP A 119 -13.74 -17.33 0.73
N GLY A 120 -13.06 -18.45 0.92
CA GLY A 120 -13.04 -19.58 -0.02
C GLY A 120 -12.05 -19.51 -1.18
N VAL A 121 -11.29 -18.41 -1.35
CA VAL A 121 -10.25 -18.27 -2.38
C VAL A 121 -8.97 -17.73 -1.75
N SER A 122 -8.01 -18.61 -1.46
CA SER A 122 -6.67 -18.19 -1.01
C SER A 122 -5.66 -18.26 -2.15
N VAL A 123 -5.04 -17.13 -2.48
CA VAL A 123 -3.97 -17.06 -3.50
C VAL A 123 -2.64 -17.46 -2.88
N SER A 124 -2.36 -16.94 -1.68
CA SER A 124 -1.20 -17.25 -0.86
C SER A 124 -1.29 -16.44 0.43
N SER A 125 -1.08 -17.07 1.58
CA SER A 125 -1.06 -16.38 2.87
C SER A 125 -0.03 -15.23 2.94
N TYR A 126 1.07 -15.34 2.21
CA TYR A 126 2.06 -14.26 2.11
C TYR A 126 1.56 -13.07 1.29
N SER A 127 0.83 -13.32 0.20
CA SER A 127 0.23 -12.24 -0.59
C SER A 127 -0.88 -11.54 0.19
N GLU A 128 -1.72 -12.32 0.88
CA GLU A 128 -2.80 -11.82 1.72
C GLU A 128 -2.29 -11.04 2.93
N GLY A 129 -1.28 -11.55 3.64
CA GLY A 129 -0.63 -10.80 4.71
C GLY A 129 0.02 -9.51 4.19
N GLY A 130 0.70 -9.58 3.05
CA GLY A 130 1.36 -8.43 2.44
C GLY A 130 0.36 -7.35 1.99
N SER A 131 -0.84 -7.73 1.54
CA SER A 131 -1.87 -6.78 1.15
C SER A 131 -2.53 -6.09 2.35
N LEU A 132 -2.68 -6.77 3.49
CA LEU A 132 -3.12 -6.13 4.74
C LEU A 132 -2.10 -5.08 5.20
N PHE A 133 -0.81 -5.38 5.10
CA PHE A 133 0.22 -4.39 5.39
C PHE A 133 0.22 -3.24 4.37
N ALA A 134 0.11 -3.55 3.08
CA ALA A 134 -0.01 -2.55 2.01
C ALA A 134 -1.17 -1.59 2.26
N LEU A 135 -2.33 -2.10 2.67
CA LEU A 135 -3.50 -1.28 2.99
C LEU A 135 -3.19 -0.29 4.12
N GLY A 136 -2.49 -0.74 5.16
CA GLY A 136 -2.03 0.14 6.22
C GLY A 136 -1.03 1.21 5.76
N LEU A 137 -0.12 0.87 4.85
CA LEU A 137 0.83 1.82 4.26
C LEU A 137 0.14 2.88 3.39
N ILE A 138 -0.89 2.50 2.62
CA ILE A 138 -1.70 3.44 1.84
C ILE A 138 -2.36 4.47 2.75
N HIS A 139 -2.90 3.99 3.87
CA HIS A 139 -3.66 4.77 4.85
C HIS A 139 -2.82 5.20 6.06
N ALA A 140 -1.51 5.31 5.92
CA ALA A 140 -0.63 5.62 7.04
C ALA A 140 -1.04 6.94 7.72
N ASN A 141 -1.28 6.89 9.04
CA ASN A 141 -1.76 8.01 9.86
C ASN A 141 -3.15 8.58 9.47
N HIS A 142 -3.86 7.96 8.51
CA HIS A 142 -5.19 8.36 8.02
C HIS A 142 -6.07 7.12 7.83
N GLY A 143 -6.00 6.21 8.81
CA GLY A 143 -6.59 4.87 8.77
C GLY A 143 -8.06 4.75 9.10
N VAL A 144 -8.77 5.83 9.47
CA VAL A 144 -10.11 5.75 10.09
C VAL A 144 -11.08 4.84 9.31
N GLY A 145 -11.07 4.89 7.97
CA GLY A 145 -11.94 4.04 7.13
C GLY A 145 -11.52 2.57 6.98
N VAL A 146 -10.30 2.19 7.38
CA VAL A 146 -9.75 0.83 7.23
C VAL A 146 -9.38 0.15 8.54
N LEU A 147 -9.36 0.88 9.66
CA LEU A 147 -8.99 0.33 10.98
C LEU A 147 -9.89 -0.83 11.39
N ASP A 148 -11.21 -0.70 11.26
CA ASP A 148 -12.15 -1.76 11.64
C ASP A 148 -11.97 -3.01 10.77
N TYR A 149 -11.72 -2.82 9.47
CA TYR A 149 -11.40 -3.92 8.57
C TYR A 149 -10.12 -4.65 9.01
N LEU A 150 -9.04 -3.92 9.28
CA LEU A 150 -7.76 -4.49 9.74
C LEU A 150 -7.88 -5.17 11.11
N LYS A 151 -8.63 -4.58 12.05
CA LYS A 151 -8.92 -5.18 13.37
C LYS A 151 -9.69 -6.50 13.21
N ASN A 152 -10.71 -6.53 12.34
CA ASN A 152 -11.47 -7.74 12.07
C ASN A 152 -10.63 -8.81 11.37
N ALA A 153 -9.80 -8.43 10.41
CA ALA A 153 -8.87 -9.33 9.74
C ALA A 153 -7.90 -9.98 10.74
N LEU A 154 -7.35 -9.19 11.69
CA LEU A 154 -6.46 -9.70 12.74
C LEU A 154 -7.18 -10.69 13.67
N LYS A 155 -8.41 -10.39 14.09
CA LYS A 155 -9.20 -11.25 14.98
C LYS A 155 -9.60 -12.57 14.34
N ASN A 156 -9.93 -12.54 13.05
CA ASN A 156 -10.50 -13.69 12.34
C ASN A 156 -9.45 -14.60 11.70
N THR A 157 -8.19 -14.16 11.62
CA THR A 157 -7.13 -14.94 10.98
C THR A 157 -6.34 -15.77 11.99
N THR A 158 -6.03 -17.01 11.61
CA THR A 158 -5.31 -17.99 12.44
C THR A 158 -3.87 -18.22 11.97
N THR A 159 -3.51 -17.71 10.79
CA THR A 159 -2.17 -17.89 10.21
C THR A 159 -1.25 -16.76 10.65
N GLU A 160 -0.08 -17.09 11.18
CA GLU A 160 0.92 -16.13 11.66
C GLU A 160 1.28 -15.07 10.60
N VAL A 161 1.37 -15.45 9.33
CA VAL A 161 1.69 -14.53 8.23
C VAL A 161 0.61 -13.47 8.02
N LEU A 162 -0.67 -13.84 8.12
CA LEU A 162 -1.79 -12.89 8.01
C LEU A 162 -1.87 -12.03 9.27
N GLN A 163 -1.68 -12.61 10.45
CA GLN A 163 -1.63 -11.85 11.71
C GLN A 163 -0.50 -10.82 11.67
N HIS A 164 0.68 -11.20 11.20
CA HIS A 164 1.82 -10.31 11.02
C HIS A 164 1.48 -9.14 10.09
N GLY A 165 0.92 -9.42 8.91
CA GLY A 165 0.48 -8.40 7.96
C GLY A 165 -0.60 -7.46 8.53
N ALA A 166 -1.60 -8.02 9.22
CA ALA A 166 -2.67 -7.26 9.86
C ALA A 166 -2.15 -6.37 10.99
N CYS A 167 -1.24 -6.88 11.84
CA CYS A 167 -0.61 -6.11 12.92
C CYS A 167 0.19 -4.92 12.38
N LEU A 168 1.03 -5.15 11.36
CA LEU A 168 1.81 -4.08 10.73
C LEU A 168 0.89 -3.06 10.04
N GLY A 169 -0.12 -3.53 9.32
CA GLY A 169 -1.10 -2.67 8.66
C GLY A 169 -1.88 -1.81 9.66
N LEU A 170 -2.35 -2.41 10.75
CA LEU A 170 -3.07 -1.73 11.82
C LEU A 170 -2.19 -0.68 12.50
N GLY A 171 -0.94 -1.01 12.80
CA GLY A 171 0.02 -0.08 13.38
C GLY A 171 0.31 1.12 12.48
N ALA A 172 0.47 0.90 11.17
CA ALA A 172 0.68 1.98 10.21
C ALA A 172 -0.56 2.87 10.03
N ALA A 173 -1.75 2.26 9.90
CA ALA A 173 -3.01 2.97 9.71
C ALA A 173 -3.45 3.75 10.96
N GLY A 174 -3.25 3.15 12.15
CA GLY A 174 -3.67 3.66 13.45
C GLY A 174 -2.57 4.35 14.23
N MET A 175 -1.46 4.70 13.59
CA MET A 175 -0.36 5.39 14.24
C MET A 175 -0.86 6.70 14.87
N ALA A 176 -0.46 6.96 16.12
CA ALA A 176 -0.76 8.19 16.84
C ALA A 176 -2.27 8.53 17.02
N THR A 177 -3.19 7.57 16.86
CA THR A 177 -4.63 7.84 17.07
C THR A 177 -5.06 7.88 18.54
N GLY A 178 -4.21 7.42 19.47
CA GLY A 178 -4.54 7.34 20.89
C GLY A 178 -5.76 6.45 21.19
N ASN A 179 -5.91 5.38 20.41
CA ASN A 179 -7.05 4.46 20.50
C ASN A 179 -6.63 3.28 21.38
N ASP A 180 -7.29 3.12 22.54
CA ASP A 180 -7.06 2.04 23.50
C ASP A 180 -7.74 0.72 23.08
#